data_AF-A0A2M4C2Q3-F1
#
_entry.id   AF-A0A2M4C2Q3-F1
#
_cell.length_a   1.000
_cell.length_b   1.000
_cell.length_c   1.000
_cell.angle_alpha   90.00
_cell.angle_beta   90.00
_cell.angle_gamma   90.00
#
_symmetry.space_group_name_H-M   'P 1'
#
loop_
_entity.id
_entity.type
_entity.pdbx_description
1 polymer ?
#
loop_
_entity_poly.entity_id
_entity_poly.type
_entity_poly.pdbx_seq_one_letter_code
_entity_poly.pdbx_strand_id
1 'polypeptide(L)'
;MEQPASAETRYGVLCRDVAFIRKDETLQQRIEKVANCVKEACGDYDKYHQFSNEEKVLYDNYITYSVNSLFWMHRKLTGKVEDNEEIMYELEKLRSAMVRMKEIKDNATKPRLDGKAAKRFIRAGLYDAQQPHRKKRKSPQN
;
A
#
# COMPACT_ATOMS: atom_id res chain seq x y z
N MET A 1 31.58 -8.43 26.09
CA MET A 1 30.29 -8.10 26.72
C MET A 1 30.39 -6.66 27.19
N GLU A 2 29.85 -5.71 26.43
CA GLU A 2 29.72 -4.33 26.93
C GLU A 2 28.57 -4.31 27.94
N GLN A 3 28.84 -3.80 29.15
CA GLN A 3 27.79 -3.51 30.12
C GLN A 3 26.91 -2.37 29.56
N PRO A 4 25.58 -2.42 29.75
CA PRO A 4 24.71 -1.33 29.32
C PRO A 4 25.12 -0.04 30.05
N ALA A 5 25.48 1.00 29.29
CA ALA A 5 25.80 2.31 29.82
C ALA A 5 24.67 2.81 30.74
N SER A 6 25.01 3.37 31.91
CA SER A 6 24.01 3.97 32.80
C SER A 6 23.25 5.07 32.06
N ALA A 7 21.99 5.33 32.43
CA ALA A 7 21.19 6.39 31.79
C ALA A 7 21.88 7.76 31.83
N GLU A 8 22.66 8.03 32.88
CA GLU A 8 23.51 9.23 32.99
C GLU A 8 24.62 9.27 31.93
N THR A 9 25.23 8.12 31.62
CA THR A 9 26.27 8.03 30.58
C THR A 9 25.67 8.11 29.17
N ARG A 10 24.50 7.50 28.95
CA ARG A 10 23.83 7.46 27.64
C ARG A 10 23.20 8.80 27.25
N TYR A 11 22.54 9.47 28.20
CA TYR A 11 21.74 10.68 27.92
C TYR A 11 22.39 11.98 28.43
N GLY A 12 23.46 11.89 29.22
CA GLY A 12 24.19 13.06 29.72
C GLY A 12 23.28 14.05 30.43
N VAL A 13 23.28 15.31 29.97
CA VAL A 13 22.42 16.38 30.52
C VAL A 13 20.92 16.11 30.38
N LEU A 14 20.52 15.23 29.46
CA LEU A 14 19.12 14.84 29.21
C LEU A 14 18.68 13.64 30.06
N CYS A 15 19.53 13.12 30.95
CA CYS A 15 19.21 11.94 31.76
C CYS A 15 17.97 12.10 32.66
N ARG A 16 17.56 13.35 32.92
CA ARG A 16 16.35 13.68 33.71
C ARG A 16 15.12 13.96 32.86
N ASP A 17 15.26 14.09 31.54
CA ASP A 17 14.12 14.29 30.64
C ASP A 17 13.50 12.94 30.27
N VAL A 18 12.57 12.49 31.13
CA VAL A 18 11.85 11.22 30.96
C VAL A 18 11.05 11.19 29.65
N ALA A 19 10.54 12.34 29.19
CA ALA A 19 9.75 12.41 27.96
C ALA A 19 10.63 12.21 26.73
N PHE A 20 11.83 12.81 26.73
CA PHE A 20 12.83 12.59 25.69
C PHE A 20 13.31 11.13 25.67
N ILE A 21 13.73 10.60 26.82
CA ILE A 21 14.24 9.22 26.95
C ILE A 21 13.21 8.22 26.41
N ARG A 22 11.95 8.34 26.81
CA ARG A 22 10.89 7.45 26.34
C ARG A 22 10.70 7.51 24.82
N LYS A 23 10.82 8.70 24.21
CA LYS A 23 10.73 8.86 22.75
C LYS A 23 11.92 8.21 22.06
N ASP A 24 13.13 8.39 22.58
CA ASP A 24 14.35 7.76 22.04
C ASP A 24 14.27 6.24 22.10
N GLU A 25 13.91 5.67 23.26
CA GLU A 25 13.76 4.21 23.42
C GLU A 25 12.67 3.65 22.51
N THR A 26 11.55 4.37 22.38
CA THR A 26 10.48 3.99 21.45
C THR A 26 10.96 4.03 20.01
N LEU A 27 11.76 5.04 19.64
CA LEU A 27 12.33 5.16 18.31
C LEU A 27 13.30 4.00 18.03
N GLN A 28 14.20 3.70 18.97
CA GLN A 28 15.14 2.58 18.86
C GLN A 28 14.40 1.26 18.62
N GLN A 29 13.41 0.94 19.45
CA GLN A 29 12.61 -0.29 19.29
C GLN A 29 11.89 -0.35 17.95
N ARG A 30 11.41 0.78 17.43
CA ARG A 30 10.75 0.85 16.12
C ARG A 30 11.74 0.62 14.99
N ILE A 31 12.92 1.23 15.07
CA ILE A 31 13.99 1.03 14.07
C ILE A 31 14.42 -0.44 14.04
N GLU A 32 14.60 -1.08 15.20
CA GLU A 32 14.92 -2.50 15.29
C GLU A 32 13.84 -3.39 14.66
N LYS A 33 12.56 -3.09 14.91
CA LYS A 33 11.45 -3.81 14.26
C LYS A 33 11.47 -3.66 12.75
N VAL A 34 11.67 -2.44 12.24
CA VAL A 34 11.77 -2.19 10.79
C VAL A 34 12.98 -2.92 10.20
N ALA A 35 14.13 -2.90 10.88
CA ALA A 35 15.33 -3.60 10.44
C ALA A 35 15.10 -5.11 10.34
N ASN A 36 14.39 -5.72 11.30
CA ASN A 36 14.03 -7.13 11.25
C ASN A 36 13.10 -7.45 10.06
N CYS A 37 12.07 -6.63 9.82
CA CYS A 37 11.19 -6.82 8.66
C CYS A 37 11.95 -6.71 7.33
N VAL A 38 12.85 -5.72 7.20
CA VAL A 38 13.68 -5.56 6.00
C VAL A 38 14.63 -6.75 5.84
N LYS A 39 15.20 -7.26 6.94
CA LYS A 39 16.06 -8.45 6.92
C LYS A 39 15.32 -9.71 6.45
N GLU A 40 14.09 -9.91 6.92
CA GLU A 40 13.22 -11.00 6.45
C GLU A 40 12.95 -10.87 4.94
N ALA A 41 12.57 -9.67 4.49
CA ALA A 41 12.32 -9.43 3.07
C ALA A 41 13.57 -9.62 2.21
N CYS A 42 14.76 -9.23 2.69
CA CYS A 42 16.02 -9.53 2.01
C CYS A 42 16.27 -11.04 1.90
N GLY A 43 15.94 -11.83 2.94
CA GLY A 43 16.03 -13.29 2.90
C GLY A 43 15.05 -13.94 1.92
N ASP A 44 13.89 -13.32 1.71
CA ASP A 44 12.91 -13.80 0.72
C ASP A 44 13.32 -13.54 -0.74
N TYR A 45 14.35 -12.72 -0.98
CA TYR A 45 14.87 -12.48 -2.33
C TYR A 45 15.33 -13.78 -3.02
N ASP A 46 15.84 -14.76 -2.26
CA ASP A 46 16.24 -16.07 -2.80
C ASP A 46 15.07 -16.81 -3.47
N LYS A 47 13.84 -16.51 -3.03
CA LYS A 47 12.60 -17.11 -3.57
C LYS A 47 11.92 -16.20 -4.60
N TYR A 48 12.47 -15.02 -4.90
CA TYR A 48 11.85 -14.03 -5.78
C TYR A 48 11.48 -14.59 -7.16
N HIS A 49 12.29 -15.50 -7.70
CA HIS A 49 11.99 -16.15 -8.98
C HIS A 49 10.70 -16.97 -8.96
N GLN A 50 10.33 -17.51 -7.79
CA GLN A 50 9.14 -18.34 -7.57
C GLN A 50 7.88 -17.50 -7.33
N PHE A 51 8.01 -16.20 -7.10
CA PHE A 51 6.89 -15.31 -6.88
C PHE A 51 6.03 -15.17 -8.14
N SER A 52 4.72 -15.12 -7.94
CA SER A 52 3.78 -14.64 -8.95
C SER A 52 4.06 -13.19 -9.32
N ASN A 53 3.50 -12.74 -10.44
CA ASN A 53 3.68 -11.35 -10.87
C ASN A 53 3.11 -10.34 -9.86
N GLU A 54 2.02 -10.68 -9.16
CA GLU A 54 1.46 -9.81 -8.10
C GLU A 54 2.43 -9.72 -6.91
N GLU A 55 2.98 -10.85 -6.47
CA GLU A 55 3.95 -10.90 -5.37
C GLU A 55 5.25 -10.16 -5.69
N LYS A 56 5.74 -10.25 -6.93
CA LYS A 56 6.91 -9.48 -7.39
C LYS A 56 6.68 -7.98 -7.29
N VAL A 57 5.54 -7.50 -7.81
CA VAL A 57 5.19 -6.07 -7.75
C VAL A 57 5.03 -5.60 -6.29
N LEU A 58 4.39 -6.41 -5.44
CA LEU A 58 4.29 -6.14 -4.00
C LEU A 58 5.66 -6.04 -3.35
N TYR A 59 6.55 -6.99 -3.62
CA TYR A 59 7.89 -7.06 -3.07
C TYR A 59 8.75 -5.86 -3.51
N ASP A 60 8.80 -5.58 -4.82
CA ASP A 60 9.58 -4.48 -5.38
C ASP A 60 9.13 -3.14 -4.79
N ASN A 61 7.82 -2.95 -4.66
CA ASN A 61 7.25 -1.76 -4.06
C ASN A 61 7.58 -1.65 -2.56
N TYR A 62 7.49 -2.76 -1.81
CA TYR A 62 7.84 -2.83 -0.40
C TYR A 62 9.31 -2.45 -0.14
N ILE A 63 10.25 -3.06 -0.88
CA ILE A 63 11.68 -2.79 -0.72
C ILE A 63 12.01 -1.34 -1.11
N THR A 64 11.51 -0.87 -2.25
CA THR A 64 11.77 0.50 -2.72
C THR A 64 11.22 1.55 -1.75
N TYR A 65 9.99 1.35 -1.26
CA TYR A 65 9.39 2.24 -0.27
C TYR A 65 10.16 2.23 1.06
N SER A 66 10.61 1.05 1.50
CA SER A 66 11.39 0.92 2.74
C SER A 66 12.73 1.65 2.63
N VAL A 67 13.47 1.46 1.55
CA VAL A 67 14.77 2.14 1.33
C VAL A 67 14.59 3.66 1.29
N ASN A 68 13.64 4.17 0.51
CA ASN A 68 13.40 5.62 0.39
C ASN A 68 12.95 6.24 1.73
N SER A 69 12.08 5.54 2.47
CA SER A 69 11.62 6.00 3.79
C SER A 69 12.74 6.00 4.82
N LEU A 70 13.59 4.96 4.83
CA LEU A 70 14.75 4.87 5.72
C LEU A 70 15.79 5.94 5.40
N PHE A 71 16.02 6.22 4.12
CA PHE A 71 16.90 7.31 3.69
C PHE A 71 16.37 8.67 4.18
N TRP A 72 15.09 8.95 3.97
CA TRP A 72 14.45 10.16 4.50
C TRP A 72 14.57 10.28 6.02
N MET A 73 14.31 9.19 6.76
CA MET A 73 14.45 9.14 8.22
C MET A 73 15.89 9.42 8.66
N HIS A 74 16.88 8.79 8.01
CA HIS A 74 18.30 9.02 8.29
C HIS A 74 18.70 10.49 8.11
N ARG A 75 18.22 11.12 7.03
CA ARG A 75 18.46 12.54 6.78
C ARG A 75 17.84 13.44 7.85
N LYS A 76 16.62 13.12 8.28
CA LYS A 76 15.94 13.83 9.37
C LYS A 76 16.68 13.70 10.70
N LEU A 77 17.16 12.51 11.04
CA LEU A 77 17.89 12.26 12.29
C LEU A 77 19.29 12.90 12.32
N THR A 78 19.94 13.05 11.17
CA THR A 78 21.25 13.71 11.05
C THR A 78 21.16 15.23 10.88
N GLY A 79 19.95 15.81 10.89
CA GLY A 79 19.72 17.25 10.74
C GLY A 79 19.91 17.79 9.32
N LYS A 80 20.13 16.94 8.31
CA LYS A 80 20.34 17.33 6.91
C LYS A 80 18.99 17.46 6.18
N VAL A 81 18.25 18.54 6.44
CA VAL A 81 16.85 18.70 5.98
C VAL A 81 16.69 19.37 4.61
N GLU A 82 17.75 20.00 4.08
CA GLU A 82 17.78 20.63 2.74
C GLU A 82 17.40 19.61 1.64
N ASP A 83 16.76 19.96 0.54
CA ASP A 83 16.53 19.04 -0.60
C ASP A 83 15.73 17.75 -0.30
N ASN A 84 14.71 17.79 0.58
CA ASN A 84 13.82 16.63 0.79
C ASN A 84 12.77 16.47 -0.32
N GLU A 85 12.60 17.45 -1.20
CA GLU A 85 11.54 17.45 -2.22
C GLU A 85 11.63 16.24 -3.16
N GLU A 86 12.84 15.87 -3.60
CA GLU A 86 13.06 14.72 -4.49
C GLU A 86 12.64 13.39 -3.83
N ILE A 87 13.05 13.16 -2.59
CA ILE A 87 12.71 11.94 -1.85
C ILE A 87 11.20 11.89 -1.58
N MET A 88 10.59 13.03 -1.25
CA MET A 88 9.15 13.12 -1.04
C MET A 88 8.38 12.85 -2.33
N TYR A 89 8.87 13.33 -3.48
CA TYR A 89 8.30 13.04 -4.79
C TYR A 89 8.36 11.54 -5.11
N GLU A 90 9.50 10.90 -4.90
CA GLU A 90 9.63 9.45 -5.10
C GLU A 90 8.73 8.65 -4.15
N LEU A 91 8.59 9.08 -2.89
CA LEU A 91 7.64 8.46 -1.96
C LEU A 91 6.18 8.58 -2.43
N GLU A 92 5.78 9.73 -2.98
CA GLU A 92 4.43 9.95 -3.50
C GLU A 92 4.14 9.10 -4.75
N LYS A 93 5.15 8.94 -5.61
CA LYS A 93 5.08 8.04 -6.77
C LYS A 93 4.91 6.58 -6.34
N LEU A 94 5.64 6.14 -5.32
CA LEU A 94 5.49 4.79 -4.75
C LEU A 94 4.12 4.58 -4.10
N ARG A 95 3.62 5.59 -3.38
CA ARG A 95 2.27 5.60 -2.82
C ARG A 95 1.21 5.46 -3.90
N SER A 96 1.34 6.22 -5.00
CA SER A 96 0.45 6.12 -6.15
C SER A 96 0.45 4.72 -6.77
N ALA A 97 1.63 4.09 -6.87
CA ALA A 97 1.73 2.70 -7.33
C ALA A 97 1.03 1.71 -6.39
N MET A 98 1.17 1.87 -5.06
CA MET A 98 0.47 1.05 -4.07
C MET A 98 -1.05 1.18 -4.18
N VAL A 99 -1.56 2.41 -4.35
CA VAL A 99 -3.00 2.68 -4.52
C VAL A 99 -3.53 1.96 -5.76
N ARG A 100 -2.83 2.11 -6.90
CA ARG A 100 -3.22 1.43 -8.14
C ARG A 100 -3.23 -0.09 -8.01
N MET A 101 -2.24 -0.66 -7.33
CA MET A 101 -2.18 -2.10 -7.08
C MET A 101 -3.38 -2.57 -6.24
N LYS A 102 -3.74 -1.80 -5.20
CA LYS A 102 -4.93 -2.07 -4.40
C LYS A 102 -6.21 -2.00 -5.24
N GLU A 103 -6.36 -1.00 -6.10
CA GLU A 103 -7.52 -0.87 -7.00
C GLU A 103 -7.66 -2.06 -7.94
N ILE A 104 -6.54 -2.58 -8.48
CA ILE A 104 -6.54 -3.77 -9.33
C ILE A 104 -7.04 -4.99 -8.55
N LYS A 105 -6.54 -5.19 -7.33
CA LYS A 105 -6.95 -6.30 -6.45
C LYS A 105 -8.42 -6.21 -6.03
N ASP A 106 -8.86 -5.01 -5.67
CA ASP A 106 -10.25 -4.73 -5.29
C ASP A 106 -11.19 -4.92 -6.49
N ASN A 107 -10.78 -4.52 -7.70
CA ASN A 107 -11.54 -4.76 -8.92
C ASN A 107 -11.65 -6.24 -9.29
N ALA A 108 -10.61 -7.04 -9.01
CA ALA A 108 -10.64 -8.48 -9.26
C ALA A 108 -11.66 -9.20 -8.36
N THR A 109 -11.90 -8.69 -7.16
CA THR A 109 -12.81 -9.28 -6.16
C THR A 109 -14.20 -8.62 -6.14
N LYS A 110 -14.39 -7.53 -6.90
CA LYS A 110 -15.64 -6.77 -6.91
C LYS A 110 -16.82 -7.59 -7.46
N PRO A 111 -18.00 -7.59 -6.80
CA PRO A 111 -19.21 -8.21 -7.33
C PRO A 111 -19.56 -7.63 -8.70
N ARG A 112 -19.71 -8.51 -9.71
CA ARG A 112 -20.11 -8.10 -11.06
C ARG A 112 -21.63 -8.12 -11.15
N LEU A 113 -22.22 -7.04 -11.67
CA LEU A 113 -23.65 -6.99 -11.95
C LEU A 113 -24.02 -8.08 -12.96
N ASP A 114 -25.03 -8.90 -12.66
CA ASP A 114 -25.60 -9.81 -13.64
C ASP A 114 -26.36 -8.99 -14.70
N GLY A 115 -25.70 -8.76 -15.82
CA GLY A 115 -26.27 -8.02 -16.95
C GLY A 115 -27.53 -8.66 -17.53
N LYS A 116 -27.71 -9.99 -17.41
CA LYS A 116 -28.95 -10.67 -17.84
C LYS A 116 -30.09 -10.35 -16.89
N ALA A 117 -29.86 -10.42 -15.59
CA ALA A 117 -30.86 -10.04 -14.58
C ALA A 117 -31.23 -8.56 -14.70
N ALA A 118 -30.25 -7.67 -14.83
CA ALA A 118 -30.49 -6.23 -15.03
C ALA A 118 -31.34 -5.95 -16.27
N LYS A 119 -31.06 -6.60 -17.41
CA LYS A 119 -31.89 -6.49 -18.62
C LYS A 119 -33.33 -6.94 -18.39
N ARG A 120 -33.55 -8.01 -17.63
CA ARG A 120 -34.90 -8.48 -17.28
C ARG A 120 -35.63 -7.47 -16.41
N PHE A 121 -34.98 -6.89 -15.40
CA PHE A 121 -35.57 -5.87 -14.55
C PHE A 121 -35.95 -4.61 -15.34
N ILE A 122 -35.06 -4.13 -16.23
CA ILE A 122 -35.36 -2.98 -17.09
C ILE A 122 -36.54 -3.28 -18.02
N ARG A 123 -36.57 -4.45 -18.66
CA ARG A 123 -37.66 -4.83 -19.57
C ARG A 123 -39.01 -4.97 -18.83
N ALA A 124 -38.99 -5.49 -17.61
CA ALA A 124 -40.19 -5.59 -16.78
C ALA A 124 -40.66 -4.21 -16.30
N GLY A 125 -39.73 -3.31 -15.92
CA GLY A 125 -40.06 -1.96 -15.48
C GLY A 125 -40.58 -1.04 -16.59
N LEU A 126 -40.14 -1.26 -17.84
CA LEU A 126 -40.63 -0.53 -19.02
C LEU A 126 -41.86 -1.19 -19.68
N TYR A 127 -42.40 -2.26 -19.08
CA TYR A 127 -43.57 -2.93 -19.61
C TYR A 127 -44.82 -2.11 -19.29
N ASP A 128 -45.37 -1.45 -20.29
CA ASP A 128 -46.65 -0.76 -20.21
C ASP A 128 -47.77 -1.71 -20.64
N ALA A 129 -48.61 -2.14 -19.69
CA ALA A 129 -49.71 -3.06 -19.93
C ALA A 129 -50.78 -2.50 -20.89
N GLN A 130 -50.76 -1.18 -21.15
CA GLN A 130 -51.67 -0.50 -22.09
C GLN A 130 -51.11 -0.43 -23.51
N GLN A 131 -49.84 -0.81 -23.74
CA GLN A 131 -49.23 -0.90 -25.07
C GLN A 131 -49.14 -2.37 -25.53
N PRO A 132 -50.18 -2.92 -26.18
CA PRO A 132 -50.13 -4.28 -26.70
C PRO A 132 -48.96 -4.42 -27.69
N HIS A 133 -48.19 -5.49 -27.49
CA HIS A 133 -47.01 -5.85 -28.28
C HIS A 133 -47.22 -5.55 -29.77
N ARG A 134 -46.47 -4.59 -30.33
CA ARG A 134 -46.41 -4.34 -31.78
C ARG A 134 -45.92 -5.64 -32.42
N LYS A 135 -46.84 -6.48 -32.93
CA LYS A 135 -46.52 -7.72 -33.64
C LYS A 135 -45.54 -7.33 -34.76
N LYS A 136 -44.32 -7.86 -34.74
CA LYS A 136 -43.39 -7.72 -35.86
C LYS A 136 -44.13 -8.26 -37.10
N ARG A 137 -44.45 -7.37 -38.04
CA ARG A 137 -45.01 -7.75 -39.35
C ARG A 137 -44.01 -8.73 -39.96
N LYS A 138 -44.46 -9.93 -40.30
CA LYS A 138 -43.69 -10.84 -41.15
C LYS A 138 -43.49 -10.12 -42.47
N SER A 139 -42.24 -9.87 -42.84
CA SER A 139 -41.88 -9.45 -44.20
C SER A 139 -42.32 -10.56 -45.16
N PRO A 140 -42.99 -10.26 -46.29
CA PRO A 140 -43.29 -11.27 -47.29
C PRO A 140 -41.98 -11.89 -47.81
N GLN A 141 -41.92 -13.21 -47.82
CA GLN A 141 -40.88 -13.95 -48.54
C GLN A 141 -41.16 -13.78 -50.04
N ASN A 142 -40.23 -13.12 -50.74
CA ASN A 142 -40.04 -13.28 -52.18
C ASN A 142 -39.09 -14.45 -52.42
#